data_AF-A0AAD4TB59-F1
#
_entry.id   AF-A0AAD4TB59-F1
#
_cell.length_a   1.000
_cell.length_b   1.000
_cell.length_c   1.000
_cell.angle_alpha   90.00
_cell.angle_beta   90.00
_cell.angle_gamma   90.00
#
_symmetry.space_group_name_H-M   'P 1'
#
loop_
_entity.id
_entity.type
_entity.pdbx_description
1 polymer ?
#
loop_
_entity_poly.entity_id
_entity_poly.type
_entity_poly.pdbx_seq_one_letter_code
_entity_poly.pdbx_strand_id
1 'polypeptide(L)'
;MIVLIVFFTLFKPKDPKISINAVQLPTFLFSNNTVNFTFAQYVSVNNPNRDVFTHFHSSLELVYSGNQVGFMFIPAGTIESGRTQFMSAMFSVQSFPLNSSTPMMTLNSFIGDGDSNSGLRSEHTFEMELKMKMAGRVKILKFFTHHVETEASCRVAVSANDGSVLGFHF
;
A
#
# COMPACT_ATOMS: atom_id res chain seq x y z
N MET A 1 -3.38 -36.81 -21.48
CA MET A 1 -2.74 -35.48 -21.72
C MET A 1 -3.49 -34.35 -21.02
N ILE A 2 -4.81 -34.22 -21.21
CA ILE A 2 -5.63 -33.13 -20.63
C ILE A 2 -5.54 -33.07 -19.10
N VAL A 3 -5.61 -34.22 -18.40
CA VAL A 3 -5.53 -34.26 -16.92
C VAL A 3 -4.22 -33.66 -16.40
N LEU A 4 -3.09 -33.95 -17.06
CA LEU A 4 -1.78 -33.39 -16.69
C LEU A 4 -1.74 -31.88 -16.94
N ILE A 5 -2.28 -31.41 -18.07
CA ILE A 5 -2.34 -29.98 -18.39
C ILE A 5 -3.20 -29.23 -17.38
N VAL A 6 -4.39 -29.75 -17.05
CA VAL A 6 -5.28 -29.17 -16.03
C VAL A 6 -4.59 -29.15 -14.66
N PHE A 7 -3.90 -30.23 -14.30
CA PHE A 7 -3.15 -30.30 -13.06
C PHE A 7 -2.05 -29.21 -12.98
N PHE A 8 -1.18 -29.12 -13.98
CA PHE A 8 -0.12 -28.11 -14.00
C PHE A 8 -0.64 -26.67 -14.08
N THR A 9 -1.77 -26.43 -14.76
CA THR A 9 -2.37 -25.10 -14.84
C THR A 9 -3.03 -24.67 -13.53
N LEU A 10 -3.64 -25.59 -12.77
CA LEU A 10 -4.25 -25.30 -11.48
C LEU A 10 -3.24 -25.10 -10.35
N PHE A 11 -2.14 -25.85 -10.38
CA PHE A 11 -1.09 -25.79 -9.35
C PHE A 11 0.10 -24.89 -9.74
N LYS A 12 0.00 -24.15 -10.85
CA LYS A 12 0.99 -23.14 -11.21
C LYS A 12 1.05 -22.07 -10.11
N PRO A 13 2.22 -21.79 -9.52
CA PRO A 13 2.39 -20.72 -8.54
C PRO A 13 1.98 -19.36 -9.12
N LYS A 14 1.36 -18.55 -8.28
CA LYS A 14 0.89 -17.21 -8.58
C LYS A 14 1.28 -16.28 -7.45
N ASP A 15 1.52 -15.03 -7.82
CA ASP A 15 1.84 -13.99 -6.85
C ASP A 15 0.60 -13.62 -6.01
N PRO A 16 0.75 -13.37 -4.70
CA PRO A 16 -0.34 -12.81 -3.90
C PRO A 16 -0.76 -11.46 -4.48
N LYS A 17 -2.05 -11.14 -4.36
CA LYS A 17 -2.59 -9.85 -4.80
C LYS A 17 -2.79 -8.96 -3.60
N ILE A 18 -2.11 -7.81 -3.59
CA ILE A 18 -2.27 -6.78 -2.56
C ILE A 18 -3.28 -5.76 -3.08
N SER A 19 -4.19 -5.33 -2.21
CA SER A 19 -5.16 -4.27 -2.50
C SER A 19 -5.25 -3.34 -1.29
N ILE A 20 -5.28 -2.03 -1.56
CA ILE A 20 -5.33 -1.01 -0.51
C ILE A 20 -6.78 -0.64 -0.31
N ASN A 21 -7.27 -0.85 0.91
CA ASN A 21 -8.66 -0.65 1.24
C ASN A 21 -8.90 0.78 1.75
N ALA A 22 -7.98 1.30 2.56
CA ALA A 22 -8.06 2.65 3.11
C ALA A 22 -6.69 3.16 3.58
N VAL A 23 -6.54 4.48 3.55
CA VAL A 23 -5.41 5.22 4.14
C VAL A 23 -5.98 6.33 5.00
N GLN A 24 -5.42 6.52 6.19
CA GLN A 24 -5.86 7.52 7.15
C GLN A 24 -4.67 8.12 7.87
N LEU A 25 -4.80 9.37 8.29
CA LEU A 25 -3.88 10.04 9.21
C LEU A 25 -4.63 10.35 10.52
N PRO A 26 -4.72 9.41 11.47
CA PRO A 26 -5.53 9.61 12.69
C PRO A 26 -5.07 10.79 13.54
N THR A 27 -3.79 11.13 13.49
CA THR A 27 -3.26 12.34 14.09
C THR A 27 -2.50 13.11 13.01
N PHE A 28 -2.68 14.43 12.99
CA PHE A 28 -1.96 15.32 12.10
C PHE A 28 -1.73 16.65 12.80
N LEU A 29 -0.50 17.13 12.76
CA LEU A 29 -0.09 18.40 13.32
C LEU A 29 0.82 19.08 12.31
N PHE A 30 0.46 20.30 11.91
CA PHE A 30 1.27 21.16 11.07
C PHE A 30 1.69 22.39 11.87
N SER A 31 2.99 22.62 11.99
CA SER A 31 3.57 23.77 12.67
C SER A 31 4.94 24.11 12.11
N ASN A 32 5.25 25.40 11.95
CA ASN A 32 6.55 25.87 11.46
C ASN A 32 7.03 25.13 10.18
N ASN A 33 6.14 25.01 9.19
CA ASN A 33 6.42 24.31 7.92
C ASN A 33 6.78 22.82 8.05
N THR A 34 6.53 22.21 9.21
CA THR A 34 6.85 20.83 9.53
C THR A 34 5.57 20.09 9.86
N VAL A 35 5.45 18.83 9.41
CA VAL A 35 4.33 17.95 9.76
C VAL A 35 4.75 16.81 10.66
N ASN A 36 3.88 16.51 11.61
CA ASN A 36 3.92 15.31 12.44
C ASN A 36 2.58 14.59 12.27
N PHE A 37 2.59 13.29 12.03
CA PHE A 37 1.34 12.53 11.95
C PHE A 37 1.54 11.07 12.31
N THR A 38 0.43 10.42 12.63
CA THR A 38 0.33 8.97 12.64
C THR A 38 -0.23 8.53 11.31
N PHE A 39 0.46 7.62 10.64
CA PHE A 39 0.00 6.99 9.41
C PHE A 39 -0.72 5.69 9.76
N ALA A 40 -1.90 5.46 9.18
CA ALA A 40 -2.62 4.19 9.27
C ALA A 40 -3.06 3.71 7.89
N GLN A 41 -2.72 2.47 7.56
CA GLN A 41 -3.13 1.83 6.31
C GLN A 41 -3.86 0.52 6.58
N TYR A 42 -4.89 0.26 5.79
CA TYR A 42 -5.62 -1.01 5.75
C TYR A 42 -5.48 -1.63 4.38
N VAL A 43 -4.99 -2.87 4.33
CA VAL A 43 -4.77 -3.62 3.09
C VAL A 43 -5.43 -4.99 3.16
N SER A 44 -5.74 -5.53 1.99
CA SER A 44 -6.13 -6.92 1.81
C SER A 44 -5.08 -7.64 0.95
N VAL A 45 -4.64 -8.80 1.42
CA VAL A 45 -3.70 -9.67 0.72
C VAL A 45 -4.42 -10.96 0.36
N ASN A 46 -4.68 -11.15 -0.93
CA ASN A 46 -5.34 -12.35 -1.45
C ASN A 46 -4.29 -13.37 -1.92
N ASN A 47 -4.40 -14.61 -1.43
CA ASN A 47 -3.61 -15.74 -1.92
C ASN A 47 -4.38 -16.48 -3.02
N PRO A 48 -4.05 -16.30 -4.31
CA PRO A 48 -4.73 -17.01 -5.40
C PRO A 48 -4.29 -18.47 -5.55
N ASN A 49 -3.33 -18.95 -4.76
CA ASN A 49 -2.80 -20.30 -4.86
C ASN A 49 -3.71 -21.34 -4.20
N ARG A 50 -3.66 -22.57 -4.72
CA ARG A 50 -4.38 -23.75 -4.21
C ARG A 50 -3.72 -24.36 -2.96
N ASP A 51 -2.75 -23.68 -2.37
CA ASP A 51 -2.00 -24.10 -1.19
C ASP A 51 -1.63 -22.87 -0.34
N VAL A 52 -1.04 -23.09 0.83
CA VAL A 52 -0.68 -22.05 1.80
C VAL A 52 0.41 -21.14 1.25
N PHE A 53 0.19 -19.84 1.34
CA PHE A 53 1.20 -18.80 1.16
C PHE A 53 1.77 -18.42 2.52
N THR A 54 3.08 -18.54 2.70
CA THR A 54 3.80 -18.05 3.89
C THR A 54 4.58 -16.80 3.49
N HIS A 55 4.24 -15.65 4.06
CA HIS A 55 5.03 -14.43 3.89
C HIS A 55 6.07 -14.33 5.01
N PHE A 56 7.26 -13.84 4.66
CA PHE A 56 8.35 -13.55 5.58
C PHE A 56 8.22 -12.11 6.12
N HIS A 57 9.24 -11.65 6.86
CA HIS A 57 9.34 -10.24 7.25
C HIS A 57 9.27 -9.36 6.01
N SER A 58 8.13 -8.70 5.84
CA SER A 58 7.83 -7.79 4.74
C SER A 58 8.07 -6.36 5.23
N SER A 59 8.26 -5.41 4.32
CA SER A 59 8.52 -4.01 4.68
C SER A 59 7.45 -3.07 4.14
N LEU A 60 7.24 -1.99 4.90
CA LEU A 60 6.42 -0.86 4.54
C LEU A 60 7.25 0.41 4.70
N GLU A 61 7.43 1.13 3.61
CA GLU A 61 8.22 2.36 3.50
C GLU A 61 7.31 3.53 3.12
N LEU A 62 7.42 4.63 3.85
CA LEU A 62 6.77 5.88 3.50
C LEU A 62 7.83 6.86 3.02
N VAL A 63 7.63 7.37 1.81
CA VAL A 63 8.56 8.23 1.08
C VAL A 63 7.88 9.56 0.80
N TYR A 64 8.55 10.65 1.13
CA TYR A 64 8.14 12.01 0.80
C TYR A 64 9.26 12.72 0.04
N SER A 65 8.95 13.28 -1.12
CA SER A 65 9.92 13.98 -1.98
C SER A 65 11.22 13.20 -2.24
N GLY A 66 11.11 11.87 -2.37
CA GLY A 66 12.24 10.96 -2.59
C GLY A 66 12.99 10.51 -1.32
N ASN A 67 12.63 11.02 -0.15
CA ASN A 67 13.26 10.65 1.13
C ASN A 67 12.35 9.73 1.94
N GLN A 68 12.91 8.65 2.50
CA GLN A 68 12.19 7.78 3.43
C GLN A 68 11.93 8.52 4.74
N VAL A 69 10.66 8.75 5.05
CA VAL A 69 10.19 9.43 6.27
C VAL A 69 9.56 8.46 7.28
N GLY A 70 9.27 7.22 6.85
CA GLY A 70 8.75 6.19 7.74
C GLY A 70 9.12 4.79 7.26
N PHE A 71 9.24 3.86 8.20
CA PHE A 71 9.54 2.46 7.93
C PHE A 71 8.93 1.57 9.00
N MET A 72 8.37 0.44 8.59
CA MET A 72 7.88 -0.59 9.50
C MET A 72 8.05 -1.98 8.89
N PHE A 73 8.35 -2.96 9.74
CA PHE A 73 8.30 -4.37 9.37
C PHE A 73 6.90 -4.93 9.59
N ILE A 74 6.43 -5.72 8.63
CA ILE A 74 5.23 -6.53 8.74
C ILE A 74 5.67 -7.94 9.17
N PRO A 75 5.18 -8.44 10.33
CA PRO A 75 5.55 -9.76 10.83
C PRO A 75 5.25 -10.89 9.84
N ALA A 76 6.04 -11.95 9.89
CA ALA A 76 5.80 -13.14 9.10
C ALA A 76 4.47 -13.81 9.49
N GLY A 77 3.83 -14.45 8.50
CA GLY A 77 2.53 -15.08 8.69
C GLY A 77 2.13 -15.98 7.53
N THR A 78 0.91 -16.50 7.60
CA THR A 78 0.38 -17.44 6.61
C THR A 78 -1.00 -17.04 6.15
N ILE A 79 -1.24 -17.18 4.84
CA ILE A 79 -2.55 -17.00 4.21
C ILE A 79 -2.95 -18.34 3.59
N GLU A 80 -4.06 -18.87 4.08
CA GLU A 80 -4.62 -20.13 3.59
C GLU A 80 -4.97 -20.08 2.09
N SER A 81 -5.11 -21.25 1.48
CA SER A 81 -5.40 -21.35 0.06
C SER A 81 -6.68 -20.60 -0.32
N GLY A 82 -6.59 -19.76 -1.36
CA GLY A 82 -7.74 -19.01 -1.88
C GLY A 82 -8.34 -18.01 -0.89
N ARG A 83 -7.64 -17.70 0.20
CA ARG A 83 -8.12 -16.76 1.22
C ARG A 83 -7.51 -15.38 1.05
N THR A 84 -8.27 -14.40 1.53
CA THR A 84 -7.82 -13.02 1.69
C THR A 84 -7.59 -12.75 3.17
N GLN A 85 -6.42 -12.21 3.51
CA GLN A 85 -6.11 -11.72 4.84
C GLN A 85 -6.16 -10.20 4.86
N PHE A 86 -6.87 -9.63 5.83
CA PHE A 86 -6.86 -8.19 6.09
C PHE A 86 -5.74 -7.86 7.05
N MET A 87 -4.94 -6.86 6.71
CA MET A 87 -3.81 -6.40 7.50
C MET A 87 -3.92 -4.88 7.70
N SER A 88 -3.42 -4.41 8.83
CA SER A 88 -3.31 -2.99 9.13
C SER A 88 -1.91 -2.66 9.62
N ALA A 89 -1.37 -1.51 9.18
CA ALA A 89 -0.12 -0.99 9.65
C ALA A 89 -0.33 0.42 10.19
N MET A 90 0.29 0.73 11.33
CA MET A 90 0.21 2.05 11.95
C MET A 90 1.56 2.45 12.53
N PHE A 91 2.12 3.57 12.08
CA PHE A 91 3.38 4.10 12.62
C PHE A 91 3.34 5.63 12.67
N SER A 92 4.12 6.19 13.60
CA SER A 92 4.23 7.64 13.77
C SER A 92 5.42 8.18 13.00
N VAL A 93 5.19 9.25 12.24
CA VAL A 93 6.22 10.01 11.55
C VAL A 93 6.50 11.26 12.36
N GLN A 94 7.72 11.35 12.86
CA GLN A 94 8.18 12.49 13.63
C GLN A 94 8.82 13.50 12.67
N SER A 95 8.18 14.67 12.56
CA SER A 95 8.71 15.91 11.98
C SER A 95 9.49 15.78 10.67
N PHE A 96 8.82 16.04 9.55
CA PHE A 96 9.51 16.36 8.31
C PHE A 96 9.03 17.70 7.71
N PRO A 97 9.93 18.45 7.07
CA PRO A 97 9.57 19.72 6.44
C PRO A 97 8.67 19.47 5.23
N LEU A 98 7.54 20.18 5.15
CA LEU A 98 6.78 20.28 3.91
C LEU A 98 7.49 21.27 3.00
N ASN A 99 7.97 20.79 1.86
CA ASN A 99 8.48 21.67 0.81
C ASN A 99 7.26 22.26 0.09
N SER A 100 7.11 23.59 0.13
CA SER A 100 6.02 24.36 -0.46
C SER A 100 5.94 24.30 -2.00
N SER A 101 6.80 23.49 -2.63
CA SER A 101 7.02 23.41 -4.07
C SER A 101 6.60 22.08 -4.69
N THR A 102 5.85 21.24 -3.97
CA THR A 102 5.26 20.04 -4.61
C THR A 102 4.17 20.50 -5.57
N PRO A 103 4.24 20.12 -6.87
CA PRO A 103 3.38 20.67 -7.89
C PRO A 103 1.93 20.36 -7.56
N MET A 104 1.06 21.35 -7.74
CA MET A 104 -0.40 21.17 -7.77
C MET A 104 -0.72 20.06 -8.77
N MET A 105 -0.84 18.82 -8.31
CA MET A 105 -1.40 17.78 -9.14
C MET A 105 -2.89 18.08 -9.21
N THR A 106 -3.39 18.24 -10.42
CA THR A 106 -4.82 18.38 -10.69
C THR A 106 -5.55 17.19 -10.06
N LEU A 107 -6.53 17.49 -9.22
CA LEU A 107 -7.43 16.53 -8.55
C LEU A 107 -8.19 15.63 -9.55
N ASN A 108 -8.03 15.86 -10.86
CA ASN A 108 -8.59 15.06 -11.93
C ASN A 108 -7.99 13.65 -12.03
N SER A 109 -6.80 13.39 -11.46
CA SER A 109 -6.16 12.07 -11.53
C SER A 109 -6.46 11.16 -10.32
N PHE A 110 -7.07 11.70 -9.26
CA PHE A 110 -7.44 10.95 -8.05
C PHE A 110 -8.93 10.64 -7.97
N ILE A 111 -9.76 11.36 -8.73
CA ILE A 111 -11.21 11.15 -8.80
C ILE A 111 -11.53 10.45 -10.12
N GLY A 112 -11.65 9.13 -10.05
CA GLY A 112 -12.43 8.40 -11.03
C GLY A 112 -13.91 8.70 -10.80
N ASP A 113 -14.55 9.25 -11.83
CA ASP A 113 -15.98 9.47 -12.01
C ASP A 113 -16.54 10.85 -11.58
N GLY A 114 -17.36 11.41 -12.47
CA GLY A 114 -17.55 12.84 -12.68
C GLY A 114 -18.25 13.61 -11.55
N ASP A 115 -17.72 14.80 -11.26
CA ASP A 115 -18.51 16.04 -11.36
C ASP A 115 -17.58 17.25 -11.57
N SER A 116 -17.83 17.99 -12.63
CA SER A 116 -17.03 19.10 -13.10
C SER A 116 -17.56 20.41 -12.52
N ASN A 117 -17.23 20.74 -11.27
CA ASN A 117 -17.20 22.13 -10.80
C ASN A 117 -16.54 22.24 -9.41
N SER A 118 -15.23 22.52 -9.33
CA SER A 118 -14.67 23.09 -8.10
C SER A 118 -13.59 24.09 -8.43
N GLY A 119 -13.90 25.35 -8.14
CA GLY A 119 -13.02 26.48 -8.32
C GLY A 119 -11.68 26.26 -7.62
N LEU A 120 -10.65 26.72 -8.31
CA LEU A 120 -9.24 26.73 -7.92
C LEU A 120 -9.05 27.40 -6.55
N ARG A 121 -9.10 26.62 -5.47
CA ARG A 121 -8.44 26.98 -4.21
C ARG A 121 -7.08 26.28 -4.26
N SER A 122 -6.01 27.06 -4.27
CA SER A 122 -4.65 26.57 -4.03
C SER A 122 -4.60 26.05 -2.59
N GLU A 123 -5.13 24.86 -2.38
CA GLU A 123 -5.06 24.18 -1.11
C GLU A 123 -3.62 23.68 -0.96
N HIS A 124 -3.00 23.93 0.18
CA HIS A 124 -1.69 23.39 0.48
C HIS A 124 -1.84 21.87 0.57
N THR A 125 -1.54 21.14 -0.50
CA THR A 125 -1.59 19.68 -0.53
C THR A 125 -0.19 19.12 -0.66
N PHE A 126 0.05 17.94 -0.10
CA PHE A 126 1.30 17.23 -0.29
C PHE A 126 1.03 15.76 -0.65
N GLU A 127 1.90 15.20 -1.48
CA GLU A 127 1.83 13.81 -1.92
C GLU A 127 2.89 12.99 -1.17
N MET A 128 2.50 11.82 -0.69
CA MET A 128 3.41 10.81 -0.16
C MET A 128 3.29 9.53 -0.96
N GLU A 129 4.41 8.83 -1.12
CA GLU A 129 4.46 7.51 -1.74
C GLU A 129 4.68 6.46 -0.66
N LEU A 130 3.82 5.46 -0.62
CA LEU A 130 3.92 4.31 0.25
C LEU A 130 4.34 3.10 -0.58
N LYS A 131 5.44 2.47 -0.20
CA LYS A 131 5.99 1.28 -0.85
C LYS A 131 5.90 0.11 0.10
N MET A 132 5.20 -0.94 -0.32
CA MET A 132 5.08 -2.18 0.41
C MET A 132 5.78 -3.27 -0.39
N LYS A 133 6.67 -4.01 0.27
CA LYS A 133 7.37 -5.15 -0.31
C LYS A 133 7.05 -6.38 0.51
N MET A 134 6.39 -7.36 -0.13
CA MET A 134 6.00 -8.61 0.49
C MET A 134 6.68 -9.78 -0.21
N ALA A 135 7.55 -10.46 0.51
CA ALA A 135 8.22 -11.66 0.05
C ALA A 135 7.74 -12.89 0.82
N GLY A 136 7.70 -14.03 0.17
CA GLY A 136 7.19 -15.25 0.76
C GLY A 136 7.50 -16.50 -0.04
N ARG A 137 6.76 -17.56 0.29
CA ARG A 137 6.79 -18.82 -0.44
C ARG A 137 5.41 -19.45 -0.50
N VAL A 138 5.14 -20.10 -1.62
CA VAL A 138 3.94 -20.91 -1.83
C VAL A 138 4.34 -22.38 -1.86
N LYS A 139 3.63 -23.22 -1.11
CA LYS A 139 3.80 -24.67 -1.21
C LYS A 139 3.06 -25.20 -2.43
N ILE A 140 3.60 -26.25 -3.05
CA ILE A 140 3.00 -26.94 -4.17
C ILE A 140 3.07 -28.43 -3.84
N LEU A 141 1.91 -29.06 -3.75
CA LEU A 141 1.77 -30.49 -3.45
C LEU A 141 2.51 -30.90 -2.17
N LYS A 142 2.60 -29.98 -1.18
CA LYS A 142 3.31 -30.15 0.10
C LYS A 142 4.84 -30.33 0.05
N PHE A 143 5.44 -30.61 -1.11
CA PHE A 143 6.88 -30.91 -1.22
C PHE A 143 7.70 -29.82 -1.91
N PHE A 144 7.11 -29.10 -2.86
CA PHE A 144 7.83 -28.05 -3.59
C PHE A 144 7.48 -26.69 -3.01
N THR A 145 8.48 -25.84 -2.82
CA THR A 145 8.29 -24.45 -2.39
C THR A 145 8.75 -23.53 -3.50
N HIS A 146 7.88 -22.60 -3.89
CA HIS A 146 8.22 -21.55 -4.83
C HIS A 146 8.35 -20.22 -4.10
N HIS A 147 9.47 -19.52 -4.32
CA HIS A 147 9.64 -18.17 -3.80
C HIS A 147 8.77 -17.21 -4.59
N VAL A 148 8.13 -16.28 -3.89
CA VAL A 148 7.21 -15.32 -4.47
C VAL A 148 7.50 -13.96 -3.83
N GLU A 149 7.55 -12.94 -4.67
CA GLU A 149 7.83 -11.57 -4.26
C GLU A 149 6.82 -10.64 -4.94
N THR A 150 6.26 -9.72 -4.18
CA THR A 150 5.25 -8.78 -4.67
C THR A 150 5.51 -7.40 -4.07
N GLU A 151 5.53 -6.41 -4.93
CA GLU A 151 5.68 -5.01 -4.56
C GLU A 151 4.40 -4.26 -4.88
N ALA A 152 4.07 -3.30 -4.02
CA ALA A 152 2.84 -2.53 -4.03
C ALA A 152 3.19 -1.08 -3.72
N SER A 153 2.88 -0.16 -4.64
CA SER A 153 3.13 1.27 -4.45
C SER A 153 1.82 2.03 -4.42
N CYS A 154 1.69 3.01 -3.53
CA CYS A 154 0.50 3.82 -3.40
C CYS A 154 0.86 5.27 -3.20
N ARG A 155 0.25 6.14 -3.98
CA ARG A 155 0.41 7.59 -3.83
C ARG A 155 -0.80 8.14 -3.11
N VAL A 156 -0.57 8.93 -2.07
CA VAL A 156 -1.61 9.49 -1.21
C VAL A 156 -1.48 11.00 -1.22
N ALA A 157 -2.56 11.67 -1.61
CA ALA A 157 -2.68 13.12 -1.54
C ALA A 157 -3.34 13.52 -0.21
N VAL A 158 -2.69 14.43 0.52
CA VAL A 158 -3.15 14.88 1.84
C VAL A 158 -3.23 16.41 1.87
N SER A 159 -4.29 16.95 2.48
CA SER A 159 -4.38 18.38 2.77
C SER A 159 -3.48 18.73 3.95
N ALA A 160 -2.60 19.72 3.76
CA ALA A 160 -1.72 20.23 4.81
C ALA A 160 -2.46 21.09 5.84
N ASN A 161 -3.73 21.45 5.57
CA ASN A 161 -4.54 22.26 6.50
C ASN A 161 -4.96 21.45 7.72
N ASP A 162 -5.43 20.22 7.49
CA ASP A 162 -6.09 19.40 8.50
C ASP A 162 -5.64 17.92 8.49
N GLY A 163 -4.80 17.53 7.53
CA GLY A 163 -4.34 16.14 7.39
C GLY A 163 -5.34 15.21 6.72
N SER A 164 -6.41 15.76 6.13
CA SER A 164 -7.42 14.97 5.41
C SER A 164 -6.84 14.29 4.18
N VAL A 165 -7.21 13.03 3.97
CA VAL A 165 -6.82 12.26 2.77
C VAL A 165 -7.75 12.66 1.62
N LEU A 166 -7.21 13.33 0.62
CA LEU A 166 -7.94 13.82 -0.55
C LEU A 166 -8.14 12.72 -1.60
N GLY A 167 -7.24 11.75 -1.62
CA GLY A 167 -7.30 10.61 -2.52
C GLY A 167 -6.07 9.73 -2.42
N PHE A 168 -6.17 8.52 -2.94
CA PHE A 168 -5.04 7.62 -3.09
C PHE A 168 -5.15 6.82 -4.39
N HIS A 169 -4.01 6.52 -5.00
CA HIS A 169 -3.92 5.75 -6.23
C HIS A 169 -2.92 4.59 -6.05
N PHE A 170 -3.34 3.39 -6.45
CA PHE A 170 -2.57 2.15 -6.41
C PHE A 170 -2.21 1.70 -7.82
#